data_AF-A0A699WVU5-F1
#
_entry.id   AF-A0A699WVU5-F1
#
_cell.length_a   1.000
_cell.length_b   1.000
_cell.length_c   1.000
_cell.angle_alpha   90.00
_cell.angle_beta   90.00
_cell.angle_gamma   90.00
#
_symmetry.space_group_name_H-M   'P 1'
#
loop_
_entity.id
_entity.type
_entity.pdbx_description
1 polymer ?
#
loop_
_entity_poly.entity_id
_entity_poly.type
_entity_poly.pdbx_seq_one_letter_code
_entity_poly.pdbx_strand_id
1 'polypeptide(L)'
;MFSFFSNQSSTPQLDKEDLEQINQDDLEEIDLKWHVAMLSMRVKRFYKKIRRKLKFNGKEPVGFDKNKVECFNCHRKGHFARNCRSTRNSENMSRDAENAAYRGRDNGKRHVK
;
A
#
# COMPACT_ATOMS: atom_id res chain seq x y z
N MET A 1 10.19 -36.97 51.42
CA MET A 1 11.12 -37.68 50.52
C MET A 1 10.37 -37.90 49.22
N PHE A 2 10.52 -37.01 48.24
CA PHE A 2 9.76 -37.05 46.98
C PHE A 2 10.51 -37.92 45.97
N SER A 3 9.90 -39.03 45.57
CA SER A 3 10.46 -39.93 44.56
C SER A 3 10.40 -39.27 43.18
N PHE A 4 11.57 -39.08 42.58
CA PHE A 4 11.75 -38.68 41.19
C PHE A 4 11.12 -39.74 40.27
N PHE A 5 10.06 -39.38 39.56
CA PHE A 5 9.59 -40.15 38.41
C PHE A 5 10.64 -40.04 37.30
N SER A 6 11.33 -41.15 37.02
CA SER A 6 12.16 -41.29 35.84
C SER A 6 11.27 -41.22 34.60
N ASN A 7 11.34 -40.11 33.87
CA ASN A 7 10.79 -40.03 32.51
C ASN A 7 11.60 -40.97 31.61
N GLN A 8 11.14 -42.22 31.43
CA GLN A 8 11.50 -42.97 30.23
C GLN A 8 10.69 -42.38 29.08
N SER A 9 11.22 -41.31 28.47
CA SER A 9 10.70 -40.85 27.18
C SER A 9 11.17 -41.84 26.12
N SER A 10 10.36 -42.87 25.88
CA SER A 10 10.42 -43.63 24.64
C SER A 10 10.03 -42.65 23.54
N THR A 11 11.00 -41.95 22.97
CA THR A 11 10.77 -41.23 21.71
C THR A 11 10.31 -42.30 20.72
N PRO A 12 9.14 -42.16 20.07
CA PRO A 12 8.91 -42.88 18.83
C PRO A 12 10.13 -42.54 17.98
N GLN A 13 10.88 -43.55 17.52
CA GLN A 13 11.82 -43.34 16.45
C GLN A 13 10.97 -42.86 15.29
N LEU A 14 10.86 -41.54 15.16
CA LEU A 14 10.41 -40.92 13.94
C LEU A 14 11.54 -41.25 12.97
N ASP A 15 11.30 -42.31 12.22
CA ASP A 15 12.11 -42.73 11.09
C ASP A 15 12.48 -41.47 10.31
N LYS A 16 13.78 -41.26 10.14
CA LYS A 16 14.36 -40.02 9.58
C LYS A 16 13.89 -39.80 8.14
N GLU A 17 13.37 -40.86 7.55
CA GLU A 17 12.71 -40.96 6.25
C GLU A 17 11.40 -40.13 6.19
N ASP A 18 10.71 -39.88 7.32
CA ASP A 18 9.51 -39.01 7.38
C ASP A 18 9.85 -37.53 7.61
N LEU A 19 11.10 -37.23 7.97
CA LEU A 19 11.59 -35.88 8.29
C LEU A 19 12.25 -35.20 7.08
N GLU A 20 12.56 -35.96 6.04
CA GLU A 20 12.86 -35.48 4.70
C GLU A 20 11.54 -35.40 3.92
N GLN A 21 11.08 -34.31 3.33
CA GLN A 21 11.62 -32.99 3.03
C GLN A 21 10.34 -32.16 2.85
N ILE A 22 10.11 -31.12 3.66
CA ILE A 22 9.15 -30.11 3.19
C ILE A 22 9.85 -29.44 2.01
N ASN A 23 9.38 -29.70 0.79
CA ASN A 23 9.99 -29.11 -0.39
C ASN A 23 9.89 -27.59 -0.27
N GLN A 24 10.90 -26.89 -0.76
CA GLN A 24 10.89 -25.42 -0.80
C GLN A 24 9.62 -24.90 -1.47
N ASP A 25 9.15 -25.60 -2.52
CA ASP A 25 7.91 -25.28 -3.24
C ASP A 25 6.66 -25.41 -2.35
N ASP A 26 6.62 -26.41 -1.47
CA ASP A 26 5.49 -26.62 -0.54
C ASP A 26 5.44 -25.49 0.51
N LEU A 27 6.61 -25.04 0.99
CA LEU A 27 6.71 -23.89 1.90
C LEU A 27 6.23 -22.61 1.22
N GLU A 28 6.61 -22.36 -0.03
CA GLU A 28 6.16 -21.23 -0.83
C GLU A 28 4.65 -21.28 -1.08
N GLU A 29 4.10 -22.46 -1.38
CA GLU A 29 2.65 -22.63 -1.55
C GLU A 29 1.88 -22.31 -0.27
N ILE A 30 2.37 -22.78 0.89
CA ILE A 30 1.76 -22.49 2.19
C ILE A 30 1.83 -21.00 2.50
N ASP A 31 2.97 -20.34 2.27
CA ASP A 31 3.12 -18.90 2.48
C ASP A 31 2.18 -18.09 1.58
N LEU A 32 2.10 -18.43 0.29
CA LEU A 32 1.20 -17.78 -0.66
C LEU A 32 -0.27 -17.96 -0.24
N LYS A 33 -0.68 -19.17 0.12
CA LYS A 33 -2.04 -19.45 0.64
C LYS A 33 -2.33 -18.62 1.88
N TRP A 34 -1.37 -18.50 2.79
CA TRP A 34 -1.51 -17.69 4.00
C TRP A 34 -1.67 -16.20 3.67
N HIS A 35 -0.85 -15.67 2.76
CA HIS A 35 -0.97 -14.30 2.27
C HIS A 35 -2.33 -14.03 1.62
N VAL A 36 -2.83 -14.95 0.78
CA VAL A 36 -4.15 -14.83 0.14
C VAL A 36 -5.27 -14.86 1.18
N ALA A 37 -5.19 -15.72 2.19
CA ALA A 37 -6.14 -15.76 3.29
C ALA A 37 -6.17 -14.43 4.06
N MET A 38 -4.99 -13.89 4.39
CA MET A 38 -4.85 -12.60 5.08
C MET A 38 -5.39 -11.42 4.25
N LEU A 39 -5.10 -11.38 2.95
CA LEU A 39 -5.66 -10.40 2.02
C LEU A 39 -7.19 -10.51 1.97
N SER A 40 -7.72 -11.73 1.87
CA SER A 40 -9.17 -11.99 1.86
C SER A 40 -9.85 -11.48 3.14
N MET A 41 -9.23 -11.69 4.30
CA MET A 41 -9.71 -11.14 5.56
C MET A 41 -9.70 -9.60 5.56
N ARG A 42 -8.66 -8.96 5.03
CA ARG A 42 -8.58 -7.50 4.91
C ARG A 42 -9.67 -6.95 3.97
N VAL A 43 -9.90 -7.59 2.82
CA VAL A 43 -10.97 -7.22 1.87
C VAL A 43 -12.34 -7.35 2.53
N LYS A 44 -12.60 -8.44 3.26
CA LYS A 44 -13.86 -8.63 4.01
C LYS A 44 -14.07 -7.53 5.05
N ARG A 45 -13.04 -7.15 5.81
CA ARG A 45 -13.11 -6.04 6.79
C ARG A 45 -13.36 -4.70 6.11
N PHE A 46 -12.68 -4.43 4.99
CA PHE A 46 -12.88 -3.22 4.20
C PHE A 46 -14.32 -3.09 3.70
N TYR A 47 -14.86 -4.17 3.13
CA TYR A 47 -16.25 -4.21 2.66
C TYR A 47 -17.24 -3.93 3.78
N LYS A 48 -17.03 -4.51 4.98
CA LYS A 48 -17.89 -4.22 6.14
C LYS A 48 -17.85 -2.74 6.55
N LYS A 49 -16.67 -2.09 6.49
CA LYS A 49 -16.48 -0.70 6.90
C LYS A 49 -17.03 0.31 5.87
N ILE A 50 -16.72 0.13 4.59
CA ILE A 50 -16.99 1.13 3.54
C ILE A 50 -18.21 0.76 2.69
N ARG A 51 -18.66 -0.50 2.73
CA ARG A 51 -19.76 -1.05 1.89
C ARG A 51 -19.50 -0.91 0.38
N ARG A 52 -18.26 -0.65 -0.04
CA ARG A 52 -17.84 -0.61 -1.45
C ARG A 52 -17.10 -1.89 -1.80
N LYS A 53 -17.46 -2.51 -2.94
CA LYS A 53 -16.74 -3.67 -3.47
C LYS A 53 -15.42 -3.20 -4.11
N LEU A 54 -14.31 -3.82 -3.70
CA LEU A 54 -13.03 -3.68 -4.39
C LEU A 54 -13.17 -4.31 -5.79
N LYS A 55 -12.79 -3.57 -6.83
CA LYS A 55 -12.71 -4.07 -8.19
C LYS A 55 -11.27 -4.50 -8.45
N PHE A 56 -11.06 -5.77 -8.75
CA PHE A 56 -9.79 -6.28 -9.27
C PHE A 56 -10.01 -6.68 -10.72
N ASN A 57 -9.43 -5.93 -11.65
CA ASN A 57 -9.40 -6.31 -13.06
C ASN A 57 -8.21 -7.25 -13.24
N GLY A 58 -8.41 -8.48 -13.72
CA GLY A 58 -7.33 -9.47 -13.87
C GLY A 58 -6.22 -9.07 -14.86
N LYS A 59 -6.40 -7.97 -15.61
CA LYS A 59 -5.42 -7.42 -16.55
C LYS A 59 -4.61 -6.24 -15.97
N GLU A 60 -5.05 -5.66 -14.85
CA GLU A 60 -4.32 -4.54 -14.25
C GLU A 60 -3.18 -5.09 -13.39
N PRO A 61 -1.95 -4.57 -13.54
CA PRO A 61 -0.84 -4.99 -12.69
C PRO A 61 -1.19 -4.73 -11.24
N VAL A 62 -0.96 -5.74 -10.38
CA VAL A 62 -1.19 -5.67 -8.94
C VAL A 62 -0.11 -4.78 -8.33
N GLY A 63 -0.26 -3.47 -8.51
CA GLY A 63 0.73 -2.48 -8.09
C GLY A 63 0.08 -1.14 -7.81
N PHE A 64 0.45 -0.53 -6.68
CA PHE A 64 0.06 0.83 -6.40
C PHE A 64 0.95 1.79 -7.20
N ASP A 65 0.37 2.48 -8.18
CA ASP A 65 1.09 3.47 -8.97
C ASP A 65 1.38 4.72 -8.14
N LYS A 66 2.59 4.78 -7.58
CA LYS A 66 3.04 5.94 -6.79
C LYS A 66 3.06 7.23 -7.62
N ASN A 67 3.23 7.16 -8.94
CA ASN A 67 3.25 8.38 -9.76
C ASN A 67 1.87 9.03 -9.86
N LYS A 68 0.80 8.29 -9.54
CA LYS A 68 -0.57 8.81 -9.44
C LYS A 68 -0.93 9.32 -8.04
N VAL A 69 -0.11 9.04 -7.01
CA VAL A 69 -0.41 9.59 -5.67
C VAL A 69 0.00 11.04 -5.61
N GLU A 70 -0.94 11.91 -5.26
CA GLU A 70 -0.69 13.32 -4.96
C GLU A 70 -0.48 13.51 -3.46
N CYS A 71 0.55 14.26 -3.10
CA CYS A 71 0.81 14.62 -1.71
C CYS A 71 -0.20 15.67 -1.23
N PHE A 72 -0.97 15.36 -0.19
CA PHE A 72 -1.94 16.31 0.39
C PHE A 72 -1.33 17.60 0.96
N ASN A 73 -0.02 17.66 1.22
CA ASN A 73 0.62 18.80 1.86
C ASN A 73 1.27 19.77 0.85
N CYS A 74 1.88 19.25 -0.23
CA CYS A 74 2.55 20.07 -1.25
C CYS A 74 1.97 19.90 -2.66
N HIS A 75 0.93 19.09 -2.83
CA HIS A 75 0.26 18.84 -4.12
C HIS A 75 1.15 18.31 -5.25
N ARG A 76 2.38 17.86 -4.94
CA ARG A 76 3.26 17.17 -5.89
C ARG A 76 2.96 15.67 -5.91
N LYS A 77 3.00 15.09 -7.11
CA LYS A 77 2.81 13.65 -7.32
C LYS A 77 4.03 12.83 -6.88
N GLY A 78 3.86 11.53 -6.71
CA GLY A 78 4.96 10.59 -6.45
C GLY A 78 5.16 10.19 -4.98
N HIS A 79 4.52 10.87 -4.02
CA HIS A 79 4.68 10.56 -2.60
C HIS A 79 3.42 10.83 -1.76
N PHE A 80 3.31 10.11 -0.65
CA PHE A 80 2.30 10.37 0.37
C PHE A 80 2.68 11.56 1.23
N ALA A 81 1.69 12.26 1.80
CA ALA A 81 1.91 13.38 2.72
C ALA A 81 2.84 13.06 3.90
N ARG A 82 2.82 11.81 4.39
CA ARG A 82 3.73 11.36 5.46
C ARG A 82 5.21 11.38 5.06
N ASN A 83 5.50 11.24 3.77
CA ASN A 83 6.86 11.22 3.23
C ASN A 83 7.26 12.59 2.62
N CYS A 84 6.47 13.63 2.89
CA CYS A 84 6.67 14.94 2.31
C CYS A 84 7.90 15.63 2.92
N ARG A 85 8.91 15.90 2.08
CA ARG A 85 10.15 16.57 2.49
C ARG A 85 10.10 18.10 2.38
N SER A 86 9.01 18.68 1.89
CA SER A 86 8.92 20.14 1.73
C SER A 86 8.76 20.82 3.09
N THR A 87 9.69 21.72 3.40
CA THR A 87 9.47 22.76 4.40
C THR A 87 8.28 23.59 3.95
N ARG A 88 7.33 23.85 4.86
CA ARG A 88 5.96 24.32 4.60
C ARG A 88 5.78 25.58 3.73
N ASN A 89 6.84 26.26 3.26
CA ASN A 89 6.78 27.67 2.87
C ASN A 89 7.38 28.04 1.49
N SER A 90 7.69 27.11 0.58
CA SER A 90 8.40 27.45 -0.68
C SER A 90 7.53 27.64 -1.94
N GLU A 91 6.24 27.28 -1.94
CA GLU A 91 5.51 27.10 -3.21
C GLU A 91 4.41 28.12 -3.50
N ASN A 92 4.18 29.10 -2.63
CA ASN A 92 3.23 30.18 -2.93
C ASN A 92 3.70 31.08 -4.10
N MET A 93 4.97 31.03 -4.52
CA MET A 93 5.46 31.82 -5.66
C MET A 93 5.09 31.26 -7.04
N SER A 94 4.69 29.99 -7.18
CA SER A 94 4.45 29.40 -8.51
C SER A 94 3.02 29.54 -9.02
N ARG A 95 2.03 29.76 -8.15
CA ARG A 95 0.61 29.91 -8.55
C ARG A 95 0.28 31.33 -9.02
N ASP A 96 1.09 32.31 -8.67
CA ASP A 96 0.89 33.71 -9.07
C ASP A 96 1.30 33.95 -10.54
N ALA A 97 2.25 33.18 -11.07
CA ALA A 97 2.70 33.32 -12.46
C ALA A 97 1.65 32.84 -13.48
N GLU A 98 0.90 31.77 -13.17
CA GLU A 98 -0.10 31.21 -14.09
C GLU A 98 -1.40 32.04 -14.10
N ASN A 99 -1.72 32.74 -13.01
CA ASN A 99 -2.91 33.62 -12.93
C ASN A 99 -2.68 35.03 -13.50
N ALA A 100 -1.43 35.49 -13.66
CA ALA A 100 -1.12 36.79 -14.26
C ALA A 100 -1.34 36.80 -15.79
N ALA A 101 -1.22 35.64 -16.45
CA ALA A 101 -1.38 35.53 -17.90
C ALA A 101 -2.82 35.74 -18.40
N TYR A 102 -3.83 35.59 -17.54
CA TYR A 102 -5.25 35.76 -17.90
C TYR A 102 -5.83 37.16 -17.65
N ARG A 103 -5.09 38.10 -17.03
CA ARG A 103 -5.56 39.48 -16.75
C ARG A 103 -4.88 40.57 -17.61
N GLY A 104 -4.45 40.22 -18.82
CA GLY A 104 -3.62 41.07 -19.69
C GLY A 104 -4.21 41.46 -21.06
N ARG A 105 -5.54 41.61 -21.17
CA ARG A 105 -6.26 42.19 -22.33
C ARG A 105 -7.67 42.46 -21.79
N ASP A 106 -8.10 43.68 -21.52
CA ASP A 106 -8.49 44.67 -22.52
C ASP A 106 -8.50 46.07 -21.89
N ASN A 107 -7.73 46.99 -22.48
CA ASN A 107 -7.92 48.43 -22.29
C ASN A 107 -7.70 49.12 -23.63
N GLY A 108 -8.76 49.72 -24.17
CA GLY A 108 -8.65 50.73 -25.23
C GLY A 108 -9.71 50.63 -26.32
N LYS A 109 -10.81 51.38 -26.16
CA LYS A 109 -11.28 52.40 -27.13
C LYS A 109 -12.60 53.02 -26.64
N ARG A 110 -12.51 54.21 -26.05
CA ARG A 110 -13.58 55.20 -26.17
C ARG A 110 -13.64 55.61 -27.64
N HIS A 111 -14.83 55.63 -28.23
CA HIS A 111 -15.13 56.57 -29.31
C HIS A 111 -16.45 57.26 -29.00
N VAL A 112 -16.34 58.58 -28.93
CA VAL A 112 -17.43 59.54 -28.93
C VAL A 112 -18.05 59.55 -30.32
N LYS A 113 -19.38 59.46 -30.39
CA LYS A 113 -20.18 60.38 -31.20
C LYS A 113 -21.59 60.46 -30.63
#